data_AF-A0A353ESA2-F1
#
_entry.id   AF-A0A353ESA2-F1
#
_cell.length_a   1.000
_cell.length_b   1.000
_cell.length_c   1.000
_cell.angle_alpha   90.00
_cell.angle_beta   90.00
_cell.angle_gamma   90.00
#
_symmetry.space_group_name_H-M   'P 1'
#
loop_
_entity.id
_entity.type
_entity.pdbx_description
1 polymer ?
#
loop_
_entity_poly.entity_id
_entity_poly.type
_entity_poly.pdbx_seq_one_letter_code
_entity_poly.pdbx_strand_id
1 'polypeptide(L)'
;MESIKLTLSIPKRVLADAKAYSRLTHQPLSQLVSRYFSLLTAAKAPKGKGGRVSRKVQELTGIAKTSKSTKDILLESLLEKYTK
;
A
#
# COMPACT_ATOMS: atom_id res chain seq x y z
N MET A 1 15.43 -15.19 8.34
CA MET A 1 15.20 -14.31 7.17
C MET A 1 16.54 -13.87 6.67
N GLU A 2 16.89 -14.20 5.43
CA GLU A 2 18.10 -13.67 4.81
C GLU A 2 17.92 -12.17 4.54
N SER A 3 18.93 -11.38 4.90
CA SER A 3 18.91 -9.93 4.72
C SER A 3 20.10 -9.51 3.88
N ILE A 4 19.83 -8.70 2.86
CA ILE A 4 20.85 -8.18 1.95
C ILE A 4 21.04 -6.69 2.29
N LYS A 5 22.29 -6.25 2.41
CA LYS A 5 22.63 -4.84 2.59
C LYS A 5 22.90 -4.22 1.22
N LEU A 6 22.25 -3.11 0.93
CA LEU A 6 22.39 -2.37 -0.32
C LEU A 6 22.95 -0.97 -0.02
N THR A 7 24.00 -0.57 -0.73
CA THR A 7 24.51 0.80 -0.68
C THR A 7 23.95 1.58 -1.87
N LEU A 8 23.27 2.69 -1.61
CA LEU A 8 22.63 3.52 -2.63
C LEU A 8 23.33 4.87 -2.73
N SER A 9 23.65 5.29 -3.95
CA SER A 9 24.05 6.66 -4.23
C SER A 9 22.81 7.48 -4.58
N ILE A 10 22.43 8.40 -3.69
CA ILE A 10 21.27 9.29 -3.88
C ILE A 10 21.63 10.73 -3.51
N PRO A 11 20.98 11.74 -4.11
CA PRO A 11 21.21 13.13 -3.75
C PRO A 11 20.88 13.40 -2.27
N LYS A 12 21.69 14.24 -1.61
CA LYS A 12 21.50 14.59 -0.19
C LYS A 12 20.10 15.13 0.11
N ARG A 13 19.53 15.94 -0.80
CA ARG A 13 18.16 16.47 -0.68
C ARG A 13 17.11 15.37 -0.55
N VAL A 14 17.22 14.34 -1.40
CA VAL A 14 16.27 13.20 -1.42
C VAL A 14 16.34 12.42 -0.11
N LEU A 15 17.55 12.24 0.44
CA LEU A 15 17.72 11.59 1.74
C LEU A 15 17.12 12.42 2.88
N ALA A 16 17.23 13.75 2.83
CA ALA A 16 16.65 14.64 3.83
C ALA A 16 15.11 14.57 3.81
N ASP A 17 14.50 14.64 2.63
CA ASP A 17 13.05 14.54 2.45
C ASP A 17 12.54 13.17 2.93
N ALA A 18 13.23 12.10 2.57
CA ALA A 18 12.87 10.74 3.00
C ALA A 18 12.98 10.56 4.53
N LYS A 19 13.97 11.19 5.19
CA LYS A 19 14.10 11.19 6.65
C LYS A 19 12.98 12.00 7.32
N ALA A 20 12.62 13.14 6.76
CA ALA A 20 11.50 13.94 7.27
C ALA A 20 10.19 13.15 7.18
N TYR A 21 9.94 12.51 6.04
CA TYR A 21 8.78 11.64 5.84
C TYR A 21 8.75 10.45 6.81
N SER A 22 9.90 9.78 7.00
CA SER A 22 10.05 8.67 7.95
C SER A 22 9.66 9.05 9.38
N ARG A 23 10.02 10.26 9.82
CA ARG A 23 9.64 10.79 11.15
C ARG A 23 8.14 11.08 11.23
N LEU A 24 7.57 11.68 10.19
CA LEU A 24 6.15 12.00 10.12
C LEU A 24 5.28 10.73 10.17
N THR A 25 5.68 9.68 9.47
CA THR A 25 4.92 8.43 9.38
C THR A 25 5.27 7.41 10.45
N HIS A 26 6.17 7.73 11.40
CA HIS A 26 6.71 6.82 12.42
C HIS A 26 7.21 5.47 11.85
N GLN A 27 7.77 5.49 10.64
CA GLN A 27 8.25 4.29 9.96
C GLN A 27 9.76 4.40 9.70
N PRO A 28 10.56 3.36 9.96
CA PRO A 28 11.98 3.39 9.66
C PRO A 28 12.24 3.52 8.16
N LEU A 29 13.29 4.27 7.80
CA LEU A 29 13.67 4.54 6.42
C LEU A 29 13.88 3.25 5.60
N SER A 30 14.46 2.22 6.20
CA SER A 30 14.65 0.91 5.55
C SER A 30 13.34 0.25 5.14
N GLN A 31 12.29 0.40 5.94
CA GLN A 31 10.97 -0.14 5.64
C GLN A 31 10.29 0.63 4.52
N LEU A 32 10.46 1.96 4.46
CA LEU A 32 9.97 2.78 3.34
C LEU A 32 10.61 2.35 2.02
N VAL A 33 11.94 2.20 2.01
CA VAL A 33 12.69 1.75 0.82
C VAL A 33 12.28 0.34 0.40
N SER A 34 12.16 -0.58 1.35
CA SER A 34 11.71 -1.96 1.07
C SER A 34 10.29 -2.01 0.50
N ARG A 35 9.36 -1.21 1.05
CA ARG A 35 8.00 -1.08 0.51
C ARG A 35 7.99 -0.51 -0.89
N TYR A 36 8.83 0.49 -1.17
CA TYR A 36 8.95 1.04 -2.51
C TYR A 36 9.44 -0.01 -3.52
N PHE A 37 10.49 -0.78 -3.18
CA PHE A 37 10.93 -1.89 -4.03
C PHE A 37 9.84 -2.95 -4.23
N SER A 38 9.07 -3.25 -3.18
CA SER A 38 7.94 -4.19 -3.26
C SER A 38 6.87 -3.67 -4.22
N LEU A 39 6.56 -2.37 -4.18
CA LEU A 39 5.59 -1.73 -5.07
C LEU A 39 6.05 -1.76 -6.53
N LEU A 40 7.34 -1.47 -6.78
CA LEU A 40 7.90 -1.50 -8.13
C LEU A 40 7.93 -2.92 -8.73
N THR A 41 8.21 -3.92 -7.90
CA THR A 41 8.29 -5.32 -8.36
C THR A 41 6.93 -6.01 -8.41
N ALA A 42 5.94 -5.54 -7.65
CA ALA A 42 4.57 -6.06 -7.68
C ALA A 42 3.91 -5.94 -9.06
N ALA A 43 4.24 -4.91 -9.85
CA ALA A 43 3.72 -4.74 -11.21
C ALA A 43 4.39 -5.66 -12.24
N LYS A 44 5.62 -6.14 -11.96
CA LYS A 44 6.39 -7.04 -12.84
C LYS A 44 6.25 -8.52 -12.47
N ALA A 45 5.66 -8.84 -11.32
CA ALA A 45 5.29 -10.20 -11.01
C ALA A 45 4.24 -10.67 -12.06
N PRO A 46 4.42 -11.86 -12.67
CA PRO A 46 3.37 -12.42 -13.52
C PRO A 46 2.06 -12.42 -12.71
N LYS A 47 0.95 -12.02 -13.34
CA LYS A 47 -0.41 -11.96 -12.77
C LYS A 47 -0.96 -13.34 -12.33
N GLY A 48 -0.10 -14.28 -11.91
CA GLY A 48 -0.43 -15.63 -11.47
C GLY A 48 -0.59 -15.81 -9.96
N LYS A 49 -0.37 -14.77 -9.15
CA LYS A 49 -0.76 -14.78 -7.72
C LYS A 49 -1.45 -13.46 -7.41
N GLY A 50 -2.74 -13.40 -7.78
CA GLY A 50 -3.64 -12.36 -7.31
C GLY A 50 -3.40 -12.14 -5.83
N GLY A 51 -3.09 -10.89 -5.46
CA GLY A 51 -2.84 -10.50 -4.08
C GLY A 51 -3.97 -11.07 -3.24
N ARG A 52 -3.66 -12.09 -2.44
CA ARG A 52 -4.61 -12.64 -1.50
C ARG A 52 -4.95 -11.48 -0.58
N VAL A 53 -6.17 -10.98 -0.77
CA VAL A 53 -6.88 -10.13 0.17
C VAL A 53 -6.55 -10.66 1.57
N SER A 54 -6.06 -9.79 2.46
CA SER A 54 -5.70 -10.20 3.83
C SER A 54 -6.82 -11.05 4.40
N ARG A 55 -6.52 -12.13 5.14
CA ARG A 55 -7.52 -13.05 5.70
C ARG A 55 -8.66 -12.29 6.40
N LYS A 56 -8.32 -11.20 7.10
CA LYS A 56 -9.26 -10.28 7.73
C LYS A 56 -10.23 -9.65 6.71
N VAL A 57 -9.70 -9.15 5.59
CA VAL A 57 -10.50 -8.55 4.51
C VAL A 57 -11.30 -9.64 3.78
N GLN A 58 -10.76 -10.85 3.64
CA GLN A 58 -11.43 -11.99 3.02
C GLN A 58 -12.63 -12.46 3.86
N GLU A 59 -12.46 -12.55 5.17
CA GLU A 59 -13.52 -12.81 6.16
C GLU A 59 -14.59 -11.70 6.11
N LEU A 60 -14.20 -10.43 6.04
CA LEU A 60 -15.14 -9.31 5.91
C LEU A 60 -15.91 -9.32 4.58
N THR A 61 -15.25 -9.64 3.44
CA THR A 61 -15.92 -9.78 2.14
C THR A 61 -16.82 -11.00 2.03
N GLY A 62 -16.50 -12.10 2.73
CA GLY A 62 -17.36 -13.29 2.77
C GLY A 62 -18.70 -13.03 3.47
N ILE A 63 -18.72 -12.08 4.41
CA ILE A 63 -19.90 -11.64 5.15
C ILE A 63 -20.71 -10.63 4.32
N ALA A 64 -20.05 -9.72 3.60
CA ALA A 64 -20.69 -8.73 2.73
C ALA A 64 -20.78 -9.23 1.27
N LYS A 65 -21.67 -10.19 1.00
CA LYS A 65 -22.03 -10.55 -0.39
C LYS A 65 -22.85 -9.41 -1.01
N THR A 66 -22.17 -8.43 -1.61
CA THR A 66 -22.82 -7.36 -2.36
C THR A 66 -22.55 -7.55 -3.85
N SER A 67 -23.59 -7.39 -4.67
CA SER A 67 -23.50 -7.45 -6.13
C SER A 67 -22.92 -6.17 -6.74
N LYS A 68 -22.75 -5.11 -5.94
CA LYS A 68 -22.23 -3.81 -6.38
C LYS A 68 -20.71 -3.79 -6.34
N SER A 69 -20.09 -3.15 -7.34
CA SER A 69 -18.65 -2.92 -7.35
C SER A 69 -18.24 -2.05 -6.17
N THR A 70 -17.06 -2.27 -5.59
CA THR A 70 -16.54 -1.48 -4.46
C THR A 70 -16.52 0.02 -4.76
N LYS A 71 -16.37 0.40 -6.03
CA LYS A 71 -16.42 1.79 -6.48
C LYS A 71 -17.81 2.42 -6.32
N ASP A 72 -18.86 1.64 -6.56
CA ASP A 72 -20.24 2.12 -6.51
C ASP A 72 -20.65 2.41 -5.06
N ILE A 73 -20.24 1.55 -4.12
CA ILE A 73 -20.49 1.72 -2.68
C ILE A 73 -19.73 2.95 -2.14
N LEU A 74 -18.49 3.16 -2.60
CA LEU A 74 -17.72 4.35 -2.25
C LEU A 74 -18.37 5.62 -2.79
N LEU A 75 -18.89 5.59 -4.02
CA LEU A 75 -19.59 6.73 -4.61
C LEU A 75 -20.90 7.04 -3.87
N GLU A 76 -21.69 6.01 -3.54
CA GLU A 76 -22.95 6.11 -2.81
C GLU A 76 -22.72 6.69 -1.40
N SER A 77 -21.71 6.21 -0.68
CA SER A 77 -21.34 6.73 0.65
C SER A 77 -20.78 8.16 0.63
N LEU A 78 -20.05 8.54 -0.43
CA LEU A 78 -19.60 9.91 -0.61
C LEU A 78 -20.77 10.85 -0.92
N LEU A 79 -21.69 10.43 -1.77
CA LEU A 79 -22.90 11.21 -2.08
C LEU A 79 -23.74 11.42 -0.81
N GLU A 80 -24.01 10.39 -0.01
CA GLU A 80 -24.75 10.55 1.24
C GLU A 80 -24.10 11.54 2.22
N LYS A 81 -22.76 11.60 2.27
CA LYS A 81 -22.03 12.44 3.21
C LYS A 81 -21.97 13.92 2.82
N TYR A 82 -22.02 14.22 1.52
CA TYR A 82 -21.87 15.58 0.99
C TYR A 82 -23.17 16.19 0.46
N THR A 83 -24.25 15.42 0.38
CA THR A 83 -25.56 15.90 -0.09
C THR A 83 -26.58 16.04 1.06
N LYS A 84 -26.12 16.04 2.31
CA LYS A 84 -26.93 16.24 3.52
C LYS A 84 -26.40 17.40 4.35
#